data_AF-A0A397ILX1-F1
#
_entry.id   AF-A0A397ILX1-F1
#
_cell.length_a   1.000
_cell.length_b   1.000
_cell.length_c   1.000
_cell.angle_alpha   90.00
_cell.angle_beta   90.00
_cell.angle_gamma   90.00
#
_symmetry.space_group_name_H-M   'P 1'
#
loop_
_entity.id
_entity.type
_entity.pdbx_description
1 polymer ?
#
loop_
_entity_poly.entity_id
_entity_poly.type
_entity_poly.pdbx_seq_one_letter_code
_entity_poly.pdbx_strand_id
1 'polypeptide(L)'
;MSSTIQNINQLSTETETRPPTWQDIEKLIIDILRAGNFYNKDRNIGFMAYYKNNLDELHKSEDQEQYIIVRARQLLPNEEIYDTKIKAFSNSYYKNEPKIRQAILNYLKSIHKIAKEYFITDEEREEELQAWLNS
;
A
#
# COMPACT_ATOMS: atom_id res chain seq x y z
N MET A 1 21.79 38.85 24.02
CA MET A 1 22.57 37.83 23.27
C MET A 1 22.13 36.47 23.81
N SER A 2 21.25 35.74 23.12
CA SER A 2 21.56 34.58 22.25
C SER A 2 22.36 33.50 23.00
N SER A 3 21.99 32.21 23.09
CA SER A 3 21.08 31.40 22.26
C SER A 3 20.57 30.15 22.99
N THR A 4 19.40 29.71 22.55
CA THR A 4 18.82 28.35 22.53
C THR A 4 19.82 27.19 22.46
N ILE A 5 19.53 26.09 23.18
CA ILE A 5 19.76 24.72 22.67
C ILE A 5 18.47 23.92 22.84
N GLN A 6 18.03 23.36 21.72
CA GLN A 6 16.75 22.72 21.48
C GLN A 6 16.71 21.32 22.10
N ASN A 7 15.60 21.03 22.79
CA ASN A 7 15.18 19.69 23.15
C ASN A 7 14.71 18.97 21.88
N ILE A 8 15.60 18.19 21.26
CA ILE A 8 15.27 17.30 20.14
C ILE A 8 15.65 15.89 20.60
N ASN A 9 14.68 15.15 21.10
CA ASN A 9 14.54 13.69 20.94
C ASN A 9 13.27 13.18 21.65
N GLN A 10 12.15 13.84 21.37
CA GLN A 10 10.81 13.35 21.71
C GLN A 10 9.98 13.40 20.42
N LEU A 11 10.39 12.62 19.42
CA LEU A 11 9.58 12.38 18.22
C LEU A 11 9.52 10.89 17.92
N SER A 12 8.36 10.33 18.29
CA SER A 12 7.68 9.23 17.61
C SER A 12 8.11 7.79 17.92
N THR A 13 7.78 7.32 19.11
CA THR A 13 7.46 5.90 19.35
C THR A 13 5.94 5.62 19.32
N GLU A 14 5.08 6.63 19.17
CA GLU A 14 3.62 6.49 19.10
C GLU A 14 3.08 6.11 17.70
N THR A 15 3.90 6.17 16.64
CA THR A 15 3.43 5.95 15.26
C THR A 15 3.40 4.50 14.79
N GLU A 16 3.90 3.54 15.57
CA GLU A 16 3.96 2.14 15.12
C GLU A 16 2.66 1.34 15.33
N THR A 17 1.74 1.82 16.18
CA THR A 17 0.56 1.04 16.60
C THR A 17 -0.73 1.37 15.87
N ARG A 18 -0.85 2.54 15.23
CA ARG A 18 -2.08 2.90 14.49
C ARG A 18 -2.08 2.32 13.07
N PRO A 19 -3.22 1.82 12.57
CA PRO A 19 -3.39 1.56 11.14
C PRO A 19 -3.10 2.82 10.31
N PRO A 20 -2.48 2.69 9.13
CA PRO A 20 -2.31 3.81 8.19
C PRO A 20 -3.66 4.41 7.78
N THR A 21 -3.71 5.74 7.66
CA THR A 21 -4.88 6.48 7.15
C THR A 21 -4.87 6.55 5.62
N TRP A 22 -5.97 7.03 5.03
CA TRP A 22 -6.02 7.19 3.57
C TRP A 22 -4.97 8.17 3.05
N GLN A 23 -4.63 9.23 3.80
CA GLN A 23 -3.56 10.16 3.42
C GLN A 23 -2.18 9.51 3.50
N ASP A 24 -1.96 8.61 4.46
CA ASP A 24 -0.72 7.84 4.55
C ASP A 24 -0.56 6.94 3.30
N ILE A 25 -1.65 6.31 2.85
CA ILE A 25 -1.67 5.49 1.62
C ILE A 25 -1.50 6.34 0.36
N GLU A 26 -2.20 7.48 0.26
CA GLU A 26 -2.08 8.44 -0.84
C GLU A 26 -0.62 8.85 -1.06
N LYS A 27 0.06 9.25 0.03
CA LYS A 27 1.46 9.64 -0.01
C LYS A 27 2.36 8.52 -0.54
N LEU A 28 2.10 7.28 -0.15
CA LEU A 28 2.87 6.12 -0.63
C LEU A 28 2.65 5.86 -2.12
N ILE A 29 1.42 6.01 -2.62
CA ILE A 29 1.14 5.92 -4.07
C ILE A 29 1.88 7.02 -4.83
N ILE A 30 1.88 8.25 -4.31
CA ILE A 30 2.63 9.37 -4.89
C ILE A 30 4.13 9.08 -4.90
N ASP A 31 4.70 8.49 -3.84
CA ASP A 31 6.11 8.13 -3.78
C ASP A 31 6.49 7.03 -4.79
N ILE A 32 5.57 6.08 -5.05
CA ILE A 32 5.73 5.10 -6.12
C ILE A 32 5.77 5.80 -7.49
N LEU A 33 4.85 6.74 -7.75
CA LEU A 33 4.82 7.51 -9.01
C LEU A 33 6.08 8.38 -9.18
N ARG A 34 6.56 9.00 -8.09
CA ARG A 34 7.83 9.75 -8.09
C ARG A 34 9.02 8.84 -8.44
N ALA A 35 9.06 7.63 -7.88
CA ALA A 35 10.08 6.65 -8.22
C ALA A 35 10.00 6.21 -9.69
N GLY A 36 8.79 5.98 -10.21
CA GLY A 36 8.57 5.67 -11.63
C GLY A 36 9.06 6.78 -12.54
N ASN A 37 8.72 8.04 -12.22
CA ASN A 37 9.18 9.21 -12.95
C ASN A 37 10.71 9.35 -12.92
N PHE A 38 11.35 9.06 -11.78
CA PHE A 38 12.81 9.08 -11.66
C PHE A 38 13.50 8.10 -12.61
N TYR A 39 12.89 6.94 -12.88
CA TYR A 39 13.40 5.95 -13.84
C TYR A 39 12.82 6.11 -15.25
N ASN A 40 12.19 7.23 -15.58
CA ASN A 40 11.57 7.50 -16.88
C ASN A 40 10.60 6.40 -17.33
N LYS A 41 9.83 5.82 -16.40
CA LYS A 41 8.74 4.90 -16.76
C LYS A 41 7.70 5.63 -17.61
N ASP A 42 7.17 4.95 -18.63
CA ASP A 42 6.10 5.49 -19.46
C ASP A 42 4.89 5.84 -18.59
N ARG A 43 4.39 7.07 -18.72
CA ARG A 43 3.32 7.64 -17.88
C ARG A 43 1.93 7.13 -18.24
N ASN A 44 1.74 6.66 -19.47
CA ASN A 44 0.41 6.38 -20.02
C ASN A 44 0.10 4.89 -20.09
N ILE A 45 1.06 4.01 -19.78
CA ILE A 45 0.89 2.56 -19.83
C ILE A 45 1.49 1.87 -18.61
N GLY A 46 1.01 0.65 -18.34
CA GLY A 46 1.60 -0.25 -17.36
C GLY A 46 1.72 0.35 -15.96
N PHE A 47 2.95 0.41 -15.44
CA PHE A 47 3.24 0.77 -14.05
C PHE A 47 2.71 2.14 -13.63
N MET A 48 3.01 3.22 -14.38
CA MET A 48 2.62 4.56 -13.98
C MET A 48 1.10 4.75 -14.08
N ALA A 49 0.50 4.26 -15.17
CA ALA A 49 -0.94 4.35 -15.39
C ALA A 49 -1.71 3.60 -14.28
N TYR A 50 -1.23 2.42 -13.88
CA TYR A 50 -1.84 1.63 -12.80
C TYR A 50 -1.87 2.39 -11.48
N TYR A 51 -0.73 2.90 -11.00
CA TYR A 51 -0.68 3.63 -9.73
C TYR A 51 -1.38 4.98 -9.79
N LYS A 52 -1.38 5.63 -10.96
CA LYS A 52 -2.17 6.85 -11.13
C LYS A 52 -3.67 6.57 -11.07
N ASN A 53 -4.15 5.49 -11.68
CA ASN A 53 -5.57 5.11 -11.60
C ASN A 53 -5.97 4.83 -10.15
N ASN A 54 -5.14 4.11 -9.38
CA ASN A 54 -5.40 3.87 -7.96
C ASN A 54 -5.51 5.17 -7.15
N LEU A 55 -4.67 6.17 -7.46
CA LEU A 55 -4.74 7.50 -6.85
C LEU A 55 -6.03 8.24 -7.23
N ASP A 56 -6.37 8.23 -8.52
CA ASP A 56 -7.58 8.88 -9.03
C ASP A 56 -8.85 8.25 -8.43
N GLU A 57 -8.89 6.92 -8.27
CA GLU A 57 -9.99 6.21 -7.62
C GLU A 57 -10.08 6.52 -6.13
N LEU A 58 -8.95 6.58 -5.43
CA LEU A 58 -8.90 6.99 -4.02
C LEU A 58 -9.46 8.41 -3.83
N HIS A 59 -9.15 9.34 -4.72
CA HIS A 59 -9.69 10.72 -4.61
C HIS A 59 -11.17 10.82 -4.94
N LYS A 60 -11.70 9.91 -5.77
CA LYS A 60 -13.10 9.90 -6.20
C LYS A 60 -14.01 9.11 -5.26
N SER A 61 -13.48 8.26 -4.39
CA SER A 61 -14.31 7.48 -3.47
C SER A 61 -15.04 8.41 -2.49
N GLU A 62 -16.32 8.12 -2.26
CA GLU A 62 -17.15 8.86 -1.29
C GLU A 62 -16.60 8.76 0.14
N ASP A 63 -16.01 7.62 0.48
CA ASP A 63 -15.30 7.37 1.73
C ASP A 63 -13.92 6.78 1.44
N GLN A 64 -12.88 7.61 1.59
CA GLN A 64 -11.50 7.19 1.34
C GLN A 64 -10.99 6.17 2.34
N GLU A 65 -11.42 6.21 3.60
CA GLU A 65 -10.99 5.24 4.61
C GLU A 65 -11.58 3.87 4.32
N GLN A 66 -12.88 3.81 4.02
CA GLN A 66 -13.51 2.56 3.62
C GLN A 66 -12.92 2.03 2.31
N TYR A 67 -12.61 2.90 1.35
CA TYR A 67 -11.99 2.52 0.09
C TYR A 67 -10.64 1.84 0.30
N ILE A 68 -9.73 2.41 1.12
CA ILE A 68 -8.43 1.78 1.36
C ILE A 68 -8.56 0.44 2.07
N ILE A 69 -9.55 0.26 2.95
CA ILE A 69 -9.80 -1.03 3.64
C ILE A 69 -10.21 -2.09 2.63
N VAL A 70 -11.20 -1.79 1.77
CA VAL A 70 -11.66 -2.71 0.72
C VAL A 70 -10.52 -3.05 -0.24
N ARG A 71 -9.75 -2.05 -0.68
CA ARG A 71 -8.59 -2.27 -1.55
C ARG A 71 -7.50 -3.09 -0.88
N ALA A 72 -7.24 -2.86 0.41
CA ALA A 72 -6.24 -3.60 1.16
C ALA A 72 -6.61 -5.08 1.25
N ARG A 73 -7.87 -5.39 1.60
CA ARG A 73 -8.40 -6.76 1.63
C ARG A 73 -8.36 -7.43 0.26
N GLN A 74 -8.73 -6.74 -0.83
CA GLN A 74 -8.64 -7.29 -2.19
C GLN A 74 -7.19 -7.58 -2.60
N LEU A 75 -6.25 -6.70 -2.26
CA LEU A 75 -4.85 -6.83 -2.66
C LEU A 75 -4.11 -7.89 -1.85
N LEU A 76 -4.40 -7.97 -0.55
CA LEU A 76 -3.74 -8.82 0.45
C LEU A 76 -4.81 -9.52 1.31
N PRO A 77 -5.53 -10.51 0.77
CA PRO A 77 -6.65 -11.14 1.48
C PRO A 77 -6.22 -11.95 2.70
N ASN A 78 -4.96 -12.38 2.78
CA ASN A 78 -4.40 -13.15 3.88
C ASN A 78 -2.86 -13.00 3.96
N GLU A 79 -2.29 -13.56 5.03
CA GLU A 79 -0.85 -13.50 5.30
C GLU A 79 -0.01 -14.20 4.22
N GLU A 80 -0.47 -15.34 3.71
CA GLU A 80 0.26 -16.12 2.70
C GLU A 80 0.47 -15.33 1.40
N ILE A 81 -0.57 -14.60 0.95
CA ILE A 81 -0.48 -13.74 -0.23
C ILE A 81 0.46 -12.56 0.01
N TYR A 82 0.45 -11.97 1.20
CA TYR A 82 1.40 -10.92 1.56
C TYR A 82 2.84 -11.41 1.51
N ASP A 83 3.16 -12.51 2.20
CA ASP A 83 4.50 -13.09 2.24
C ASP A 83 5.00 -13.46 0.83
N THR A 84 4.13 -14.05 0.02
CA THR A 84 4.42 -14.38 -1.37
C THR A 84 4.77 -13.14 -2.19
N LYS A 85 4.00 -12.05 -2.06
CA LYS A 85 4.27 -10.79 -2.77
C LYS A 85 5.58 -10.16 -2.32
N ILE A 86 5.84 -10.06 -1.01
CA ILE A 86 7.09 -9.48 -0.49
C ILE A 86 8.30 -10.28 -0.98
N LYS A 87 8.23 -11.62 -0.91
CA LYS A 87 9.28 -12.51 -1.42
C LYS A 87 9.49 -12.34 -2.93
N ALA A 88 8.42 -12.29 -3.71
CA ALA A 88 8.51 -12.07 -5.16
C ALA A 88 9.17 -10.72 -5.51
N PHE A 89 8.89 -9.67 -4.73
CA PHE A 89 9.48 -8.34 -4.95
C PHE A 89 11.00 -8.31 -4.73
N SER A 90 11.55 -9.16 -3.85
CA SER A 90 13.00 -9.27 -3.63
C SER A 90 13.79 -9.65 -4.90
N ASN A 91 13.18 -10.44 -5.80
CA ASN A 91 13.76 -10.92 -7.06
C ASN A 91 13.01 -10.42 -8.31
N SER A 92 12.22 -9.35 -8.16
CA SER A 92 11.32 -8.88 -9.20
C SER A 92 12.03 -8.20 -10.38
N TYR A 93 11.24 -7.92 -11.43
CA TYR A 93 11.58 -7.05 -12.56
C TYR A 93 12.26 -5.75 -12.14
N TYR A 94 11.94 -5.22 -10.95
CA TYR A 94 12.50 -3.99 -10.38
C TYR A 94 13.79 -4.19 -9.57
N LYS A 95 14.49 -5.34 -9.69
CA LYS A 95 15.73 -5.62 -8.95
C LYS A 95 16.81 -4.54 -9.12
N ASN A 96 16.90 -3.96 -10.32
CA ASN A 96 17.86 -2.90 -10.66
C ASN A 96 17.31 -1.48 -10.44
N GLU A 97 16.08 -1.36 -9.93
CA GLU A 97 15.38 -0.09 -9.71
C GLU A 97 15.03 0.06 -8.22
N PRO A 98 16.05 0.22 -7.34
CA PRO A 98 15.86 0.17 -5.89
C PRO A 98 14.85 1.18 -5.34
N LYS A 99 14.69 2.37 -5.95
CA LYS A 99 13.69 3.34 -5.47
C LYS A 99 12.26 2.88 -5.74
N ILE A 100 12.00 2.28 -6.91
CA ILE A 100 10.68 1.71 -7.23
C ILE A 100 10.41 0.54 -6.28
N ARG A 101 11.37 -0.36 -6.13
CA ARG A 101 11.24 -1.51 -5.23
C ARG A 101 10.94 -1.06 -3.79
N GLN A 102 11.69 -0.10 -3.26
CA GLN A 102 11.47 0.39 -1.89
C GLN A 102 10.10 1.05 -1.73
N ALA A 103 9.68 1.87 -2.70
CA ALA A 103 8.38 2.53 -2.65
C ALA A 103 7.23 1.52 -2.64
N ILE A 104 7.29 0.50 -3.49
CA ILE A 104 6.28 -0.58 -3.53
C ILE A 104 6.29 -1.40 -2.23
N LEU A 105 7.46 -1.76 -1.70
CA LEU A 105 7.56 -2.51 -0.46
C LEU A 105 6.97 -1.73 0.72
N ASN A 106 7.22 -0.42 0.79
CA ASN A 106 6.64 0.45 1.82
C ASN A 106 5.11 0.50 1.68
N TYR A 107 4.60 0.65 0.46
CA TYR A 107 3.17 0.59 0.17
C TYR A 107 2.55 -0.74 0.61
N LEU A 108 3.12 -1.88 0.19
CA LEU A 108 2.60 -3.20 0.53
C LEU A 108 2.59 -3.46 2.04
N LYS A 109 3.63 -3.03 2.76
CA LYS A 109 3.67 -3.12 4.23
C LYS A 109 2.58 -2.30 4.90
N SER A 110 2.31 -1.08 4.42
CA SER A 110 1.22 -0.26 4.96
C SER A 110 -0.15 -0.84 4.64
N ILE A 111 -0.36 -1.32 3.40
CA ILE A 111 -1.59 -2.02 3.02
C ILE A 111 -1.79 -3.28 3.86
N HIS A 112 -0.74 -4.04 4.16
CA HIS A 112 -0.81 -5.22 5.04
C HIS A 112 -1.28 -4.88 6.45
N LYS A 113 -0.78 -3.79 7.04
CA LYS A 113 -1.24 -3.31 8.35
C LYS A 113 -2.73 -2.99 8.38
N ILE A 114 -3.30 -2.52 7.27
CA ILE A 114 -4.75 -2.31 7.14
C ILE A 114 -5.43 -3.67 6.97
N ALA A 115 -5.02 -4.44 5.96
CA ALA A 115 -5.69 -5.67 5.56
C ALA A 115 -5.76 -6.71 6.69
N LYS A 116 -4.72 -6.80 7.54
CA LYS A 116 -4.62 -7.78 8.61
C LYS A 116 -5.77 -7.71 9.63
N GLU A 117 -6.32 -6.52 9.84
CA GLU A 117 -7.49 -6.33 10.72
C GLU A 117 -8.81 -6.81 10.07
N TYR A 118 -8.79 -7.08 8.76
CA TYR A 118 -9.95 -7.40 7.93
C TYR A 118 -9.71 -8.62 7.02
N PHE A 119 -8.76 -9.50 7.38
CA PHE A 119 -8.51 -10.70 6.60
C PHE A 119 -9.76 -11.55 6.52
N ILE A 120 -10.00 -12.06 5.31
CA ILE A 120 -11.15 -12.92 5.03
C ILE A 120 -10.93 -14.26 5.73
N THR A 121 -11.98 -14.79 6.38
CA THR A 121 -11.89 -16.11 7.00
C THR A 121 -11.96 -17.21 5.94
N ASP A 122 -11.59 -18.43 6.33
CA ASP A 122 -11.74 -19.59 5.45
C ASP A 122 -13.21 -19.86 5.13
N GLU A 123 -14.11 -19.63 6.10
CA GLU A 123 -15.55 -19.76 5.87
C GLU A 123 -16.06 -18.72 4.87
N GLU A 124 -15.72 -17.43 5.05
CA GLU A 124 -16.13 -16.37 4.11
C GLU A 124 -15.63 -16.65 2.68
N ARG A 125 -14.40 -17.19 2.54
CA ARG A 125 -13.86 -17.59 1.23
C ARG A 125 -14.65 -18.74 0.59
N GLU A 126 -15.00 -19.74 1.38
CA GLU A 126 -15.79 -20.87 0.90
C GLU A 126 -17.20 -20.41 0.50
N GLU A 127 -17.82 -19.51 1.28
CA GLU A 127 -19.11 -18.92 0.95
C GLU A 127 -19.07 -18.12 -0.37
N GLU A 128 -18.05 -17.26 -0.56
CA GLU A 128 -17.85 -16.51 -1.81
C GLU A 128 -17.66 -17.47 -3.01
N LEU A 129 -16.91 -18.56 -2.83
CA LEU A 129 -16.70 -19.58 -3.87
C LEU A 129 -18.00 -20.32 -4.21
N GLN A 130 -18.75 -20.78 -3.21
CA GLN A 130 -20.02 -21.48 -3.41
C GLN A 130 -21.07 -20.57 -4.05
N ALA A 131 -21.13 -19.30 -3.67
CA ALA A 131 -22.03 -18.33 -4.28
C ALA A 131 -21.72 -18.14 -5.78
N TRP A 132 -20.45 -18.02 -6.15
CA TRP A 132 -20.02 -17.90 -7.54
C TRP A 132 -20.27 -19.16 -8.38
N LEU A 133 -20.10 -20.36 -7.80
CA LEU A 133 -20.37 -21.61 -8.51
C LEU A 133 -21.87 -21.84 -8.79
N ASN A 134 -22.75 -21.21 -8.01
CA ASN A 134 -24.21 -21.36 -8.11
C ASN A 134 -24.92 -20.17 -8.80
N SER A 135 -24.17 -19.17 -9.29
CA SER A 135 -24.70 -18.02 -10.06
C SER A 135 -24.70 -18.27 -11.55
#